data_AF-A0A8S1XNL5-F1
#
_entry.id   AF-A0A8S1XNL5-F1
#
_cell.length_a   1.000
_cell.length_b   1.000
_cell.length_c   1.000
_cell.angle_alpha   90.00
_cell.angle_beta   90.00
_cell.angle_gamma   90.00
#
_symmetry.space_group_name_H-M   'P 1'
#
loop_
_entity.id
_entity.type
_entity.pdbx_description
1 polymer ?
#
loop_
_entity_poly.entity_id
_entity_poly.type
_entity_poly.pdbx_seq_one_letter_code
_entity_poly.pdbx_strand_id
1 'polypeptide(L)'
;MNYLREKVSGKKKRLIQEGYNLDLTYVTKRIIAMSYPGEGIEGLYRNPIDQVAGYLNTQHNADYMVFNLSGRKYDLSKFKGVVQDCWIWKDHHSPSLDLLFEICDLIHGYLKGDKINVVVIHCLAGKGRTGTIICCYLLYTGKFKSVKDVLYYYGKKRFEEEGLGVNQPCQVKYVEYFYKLLSMGYVIYPTVVTLKRITFQGKAPAFNMNGSCKPYMQVIQVKNDKELYSTQKEAKKYKGVSHDLKLDKLMPIYGDILIKVFNEGILKKEKMFRLAFNTAFIDETAQNSLEFSLHDLDPSQIIKDERFDKNFKVIITIEPCAKCNNRTDFQMLCEICKARLKEEEKQWVKINGLISQYKVPDDDMATELLFIKKEYDDVDDAMQLKRTENSNDSDPKDREKFEKRVRAKTIKFVQEQPQQQQQQQQLLQQEGQILEENDNQNQ
;
A
#
# COMPACT_ATOMS: atom_id res chain seq x y z
N MET A 1 28.53 10.84 -10.47
CA MET A 1 27.09 10.75 -10.84
C MET A 1 26.28 9.80 -9.95
N ASN A 2 26.86 8.77 -9.31
CA ASN A 2 26.11 7.88 -8.40
C ASN A 2 25.79 8.52 -7.04
N TYR A 3 26.67 9.40 -6.54
CA TYR A 3 26.52 10.08 -5.25
C TYR A 3 25.17 10.81 -5.07
N LEU A 4 24.69 11.53 -6.09
CA LEU A 4 23.39 12.23 -6.03
C LEU A 4 22.22 11.24 -5.97
N ARG A 5 22.30 10.14 -6.73
CA ARG A 5 21.29 9.07 -6.75
C ARG A 5 21.24 8.32 -5.43
N GLU A 6 22.40 8.02 -4.84
CA GLU A 6 22.53 7.39 -3.53
C GLU A 6 21.95 8.27 -2.42
N LYS A 7 22.21 9.58 -2.49
CA LYS A 7 21.63 10.56 -1.57
C LYS A 7 20.10 10.62 -1.68
N VAL A 8 19.54 10.57 -2.89
CA VAL A 8 18.07 10.61 -3.12
C VAL A 8 17.39 9.28 -2.77
N SER A 9 18.06 8.14 -2.96
CA SER A 9 17.57 6.87 -2.42
C SER A 9 17.61 6.83 -0.90
N GLY A 10 18.51 7.59 -0.27
CA GLY A 10 18.72 7.53 1.17
C GLY A 10 18.96 6.08 1.59
N LYS A 11 18.16 5.60 2.54
CA LYS A 11 18.35 4.33 3.26
C LYS A 11 17.65 3.13 2.59
N LYS A 12 17.37 3.20 1.29
CA LYS A 12 16.74 2.11 0.51
C LYS A 12 17.80 1.16 0.00
N LYS A 13 17.51 -0.15 0.02
CA LYS A 13 18.40 -1.17 -0.55
C LYS A 13 18.43 -1.02 -2.07
N ARG A 14 19.59 -0.70 -2.62
CA ARG A 14 19.79 -0.50 -4.07
C ARG A 14 20.22 -1.81 -4.73
N LEU A 15 19.81 -2.02 -5.97
CA LEU A 15 20.35 -3.03 -6.84
C LEU A 15 21.69 -2.54 -7.39
N ILE A 16 22.77 -3.25 -7.03
CA ILE A 16 24.11 -3.02 -7.57
C ILE A 16 24.61 -4.35 -8.16
N GLN A 17 24.48 -4.51 -9.47
CA GLN A 17 24.85 -5.73 -10.21
C GLN A 17 25.09 -5.41 -11.68
N GLU A 18 26.06 -6.07 -12.32
CA GLU A 18 26.28 -6.00 -13.79
C GLU A 18 26.38 -4.56 -14.34
N GLY A 19 26.97 -3.64 -13.57
CA GLY A 19 27.09 -2.23 -13.95
C GLY A 19 25.85 -1.37 -13.69
N TYR A 20 24.73 -1.96 -13.24
CA TYR A 20 23.54 -1.24 -12.79
C TYR A 20 23.68 -0.78 -11.34
N ASN A 21 23.24 0.44 -11.06
CA ASN A 21 23.09 1.00 -9.71
C ASN A 21 21.72 1.68 -9.62
N LEU A 22 20.69 0.90 -9.30
CA LEU A 22 19.29 1.31 -9.34
C LEU A 22 18.67 1.26 -7.94
N ASP A 23 17.84 2.24 -7.61
CA ASP A 23 16.93 2.17 -6.47
C ASP A 23 15.75 1.25 -6.81
N LEU A 24 16.05 -0.04 -6.80
CA LEU A 24 15.21 -1.17 -7.17
C LEU A 24 15.51 -2.31 -6.19
N THR A 25 14.49 -2.99 -5.72
CA THR A 25 14.61 -4.09 -4.76
C THR A 25 13.63 -5.20 -5.09
N TYR A 26 14.11 -6.43 -5.14
CA TYR A 26 13.27 -7.63 -5.12
C TYR A 26 12.72 -7.84 -3.71
N VAL A 27 11.43 -7.54 -3.52
CA VAL A 27 10.75 -7.84 -2.25
C VAL A 27 10.51 -9.33 -2.16
N THR A 28 10.08 -9.97 -3.24
CA THR A 28 10.15 -11.42 -3.43
C THR A 28 10.88 -11.70 -4.76
N LYS A 29 10.92 -12.96 -5.22
CA LYS A 29 11.49 -13.26 -6.54
C LYS A 29 10.72 -12.65 -7.70
N ARG A 30 9.41 -12.48 -7.51
CA ARG A 30 8.48 -12.07 -8.58
C ARG A 30 7.82 -10.71 -8.34
N ILE A 31 8.20 -10.03 -7.25
CA ILE A 31 7.70 -8.70 -6.89
C ILE A 31 8.88 -7.76 -6.66
N ILE A 32 8.95 -6.71 -7.47
CA ILE A 32 9.97 -5.68 -7.43
C ILE A 32 9.35 -4.36 -6.94
N ALA A 33 10.02 -3.72 -5.99
CA ALA A 33 9.75 -2.35 -5.58
C ALA A 33 10.85 -1.42 -6.10
N MET A 34 10.49 -0.31 -6.73
CA MET A 34 11.47 0.69 -7.17
C MET A 34 11.00 2.13 -6.93
N SER A 35 11.91 3.10 -7.07
CA SER A 35 11.54 4.52 -7.19
C SER A 35 11.28 4.90 -8.65
N TYR A 36 10.75 6.11 -8.84
CA TYR A 36 10.34 6.62 -10.14
C TYR A 36 11.46 6.56 -11.19
N PRO A 37 11.20 6.02 -12.40
CA PRO A 37 12.12 6.09 -13.53
C PRO A 37 12.12 7.52 -14.10
N GLY A 38 13.17 8.28 -13.79
CA GLY A 38 13.32 9.66 -14.23
C GLY A 38 13.88 9.77 -15.65
N GLU A 39 13.34 10.74 -16.39
CA GLU A 39 13.78 11.09 -17.74
C GLU A 39 14.74 12.28 -17.73
N GLY A 40 15.65 12.32 -18.71
CA GLY A 40 16.59 13.43 -18.90
C GLY A 40 17.33 13.82 -17.62
N ILE A 41 17.15 15.08 -17.19
CA ILE A 41 17.80 15.64 -16.00
C ILE A 41 17.33 14.95 -14.71
N GLU A 42 16.09 14.46 -14.64
CA GLU A 42 15.62 13.72 -13.45
C GLU A 42 16.40 12.42 -13.25
N GLY A 43 16.87 11.79 -14.33
CA GLY A 43 17.72 10.60 -14.28
C GLY A 43 19.08 10.84 -13.61
N LEU A 44 19.51 12.10 -13.43
CA LEU A 44 20.75 12.43 -12.72
C LEU A 44 20.67 12.18 -11.22
N TYR A 45 19.46 12.28 -10.66
CA TYR A 45 19.22 12.18 -9.21
C TYR A 45 18.17 11.11 -8.85
N ARG A 46 17.43 10.56 -9.83
CA ARG A 46 16.55 9.38 -9.70
C ARG A 46 17.11 8.19 -10.50
N ASN A 47 16.32 7.13 -10.64
CA ASN A 47 16.67 6.02 -11.52
C ASN A 47 16.60 6.48 -12.98
N PRO A 48 17.68 6.39 -13.80
CA PRO A 48 17.58 6.68 -15.23
C PRO A 48 16.64 5.68 -15.90
N ILE A 49 15.62 6.15 -16.61
CA ILE A 49 14.62 5.29 -17.25
C ILE A 49 15.24 4.24 -18.18
N ASP A 50 16.24 4.63 -19.00
CA ASP A 50 16.89 3.72 -19.95
C ASP A 50 17.63 2.57 -19.24
N GLN A 51 18.21 2.84 -18.05
CA GLN A 51 18.86 1.80 -17.25
C GLN A 51 17.84 0.87 -16.60
N VAL A 52 16.72 1.40 -16.10
CA VAL A 52 15.65 0.57 -15.52
C VAL A 52 15.04 -0.31 -16.60
N ALA A 53 14.65 0.28 -17.72
CA ALA A 53 14.05 -0.44 -18.85
C ALA A 53 15.03 -1.47 -19.41
N GLY A 54 16.29 -1.10 -19.64
CA GLY A 54 17.35 -2.01 -20.10
C GLY A 54 17.55 -3.20 -19.16
N TYR A 55 17.62 -2.97 -17.85
CA TYR A 55 17.70 -4.03 -16.85
C TYR A 55 16.48 -4.96 -16.92
N LEU A 56 15.26 -4.44 -16.84
CA LEU A 56 14.04 -5.27 -16.83
C LEU A 56 13.85 -6.03 -18.15
N ASN A 57 14.09 -5.38 -19.29
CA ASN A 57 13.99 -6.00 -20.62
C ASN A 57 14.98 -7.16 -20.78
N THR A 58 16.18 -7.04 -20.20
CA THR A 58 17.23 -8.07 -20.30
C THR A 58 16.99 -9.21 -19.32
N GLN A 59 16.72 -8.89 -18.06
CA GLN A 59 16.63 -9.87 -16.98
C GLN A 59 15.32 -10.67 -16.98
N HIS A 60 14.24 -10.07 -17.48
CA HIS A 60 12.93 -10.70 -17.50
C HIS A 60 12.37 -10.88 -18.91
N ASN A 61 13.16 -10.68 -19.97
CA ASN A 61 12.75 -10.92 -21.36
C ASN A 61 11.39 -10.30 -21.77
N ALA A 62 11.04 -9.13 -21.22
CA ALA A 62 9.74 -8.48 -21.35
C ALA A 62 8.54 -9.16 -20.64
N ASP A 63 8.76 -10.27 -19.91
CA ASP A 63 7.79 -10.96 -19.05
C ASP A 63 7.63 -10.24 -17.69
N TYR A 64 7.39 -8.93 -17.76
CA TYR A 64 7.12 -8.12 -16.59
C TYR A 64 5.98 -7.12 -16.79
N MET A 65 5.30 -6.79 -15.70
CA MET A 65 4.26 -5.76 -15.66
C MET A 65 4.63 -4.65 -14.67
N VAL A 66 4.62 -3.40 -15.13
CA VAL A 66 4.92 -2.22 -14.31
C VAL A 66 3.64 -1.53 -13.85
N PHE A 67 3.47 -1.35 -12.55
CA PHE A 67 2.42 -0.52 -11.95
C PHE A 67 2.99 0.84 -11.56
N ASN A 68 2.54 1.88 -12.26
CA ASN A 68 2.89 3.26 -11.97
C ASN A 68 1.83 3.90 -11.06
N LEU A 69 2.21 4.09 -9.79
CA LEU A 69 1.36 4.70 -8.77
C LEU A 69 1.64 6.21 -8.58
N SER A 70 2.52 6.78 -9.41
CA SER A 70 3.10 8.10 -9.17
C SER A 70 2.18 9.25 -9.57
N GLY A 71 1.30 9.03 -10.56
CA GLY A 71 0.51 10.07 -11.23
C GLY A 71 1.31 10.93 -12.21
N ARG A 72 2.57 10.57 -12.48
CA ARG A 72 3.41 11.24 -13.47
C ARG A 72 3.63 10.32 -14.66
N LYS A 73 3.53 10.88 -15.86
CA LYS A 73 3.79 10.16 -17.11
C LYS A 73 5.29 10.20 -17.44
N TYR A 74 5.74 9.16 -18.12
CA TYR A 74 7.04 9.03 -18.76
C TYR A 74 6.87 8.21 -20.05
N ASP A 75 7.91 8.14 -20.88
CA ASP A 75 7.94 7.38 -22.12
C ASP A 75 7.81 5.88 -21.85
N LEU A 76 6.57 5.40 -21.97
CA LEU A 76 6.23 4.00 -21.75
C LEU A 76 6.86 3.08 -22.80
N SER A 77 7.21 3.60 -23.99
CA SER A 77 7.76 2.79 -25.09
C SER A 77 9.14 2.18 -24.78
N LYS A 78 9.81 2.69 -23.74
CA LYS A 78 11.08 2.13 -23.24
C LYS A 78 10.90 0.75 -22.63
N PHE A 79 9.74 0.49 -22.02
CA PHE A 79 9.43 -0.80 -21.41
C PHE A 79 8.79 -1.72 -22.45
N LYS A 80 9.43 -2.86 -22.72
CA LYS A 80 8.85 -3.87 -23.62
C LYS A 80 7.74 -4.70 -22.96
N GLY A 81 7.70 -4.71 -21.62
CA GLY A 81 6.63 -5.32 -20.85
C GLY A 81 5.38 -4.43 -20.76
N VAL A 82 4.35 -4.92 -20.08
CA VAL A 82 3.08 -4.19 -19.92
C VAL A 82 3.24 -3.07 -18.88
N VAL A 83 2.77 -1.86 -19.17
CA VAL A 83 2.75 -0.76 -18.19
C VAL A 83 1.31 -0.33 -17.87
N GLN A 84 0.99 -0.35 -16.57
CA GLN A 84 -0.27 0.05 -15.98
C GLN A 84 -0.14 1.45 -15.36
N ASP A 85 -0.60 2.48 -16.06
CA ASP A 85 -0.41 3.92 -15.71
C ASP A 85 -1.71 4.64 -15.26
N CYS A 86 -2.76 3.90 -14.89
CA CYS A 86 -4.05 4.48 -14.47
C CYS A 86 -4.28 4.45 -12.94
N TRP A 87 -3.31 3.98 -12.16
CA TRP A 87 -3.48 3.68 -10.73
C TRP A 87 -3.01 4.82 -9.81
N ILE A 88 -3.73 5.94 -9.83
CA ILE A 88 -3.25 7.19 -9.22
C ILE A 88 -3.98 7.49 -7.91
N TRP A 89 -3.22 7.70 -6.83
CA TRP A 89 -3.74 8.40 -5.65
C TRP A 89 -2.71 9.35 -5.03
N LYS A 90 -3.22 10.36 -4.31
CA LYS A 90 -2.45 11.48 -3.79
C LYS A 90 -1.34 11.03 -2.84
N ASP A 91 -0.16 11.63 -2.98
CA ASP A 91 0.99 11.21 -2.18
C ASP A 91 0.74 11.35 -0.67
N HIS A 92 1.26 10.39 0.09
CA HIS A 92 1.07 10.24 1.54
C HIS A 92 -0.38 10.07 2.01
N HIS A 93 -1.35 9.80 1.14
CA HIS A 93 -2.72 9.46 1.53
C HIS A 93 -2.93 7.95 1.43
N SER A 94 -4.03 7.47 2.02
CA SER A 94 -4.55 6.14 1.76
C SER A 94 -5.12 6.06 0.35
N PRO A 95 -4.94 4.93 -0.36
CA PRO A 95 -5.73 4.62 -1.55
C PRO A 95 -7.19 4.35 -1.16
N SER A 96 -8.10 4.41 -2.11
CA SER A 96 -9.44 3.85 -1.90
C SER A 96 -9.37 2.32 -1.84
N LEU A 97 -10.31 1.69 -1.12
CA LEU A 97 -10.29 0.23 -0.91
C LEU A 97 -10.46 -0.55 -2.21
N ASP A 98 -11.33 -0.09 -3.12
CA ASP A 98 -11.54 -0.70 -4.42
C ASP A 98 -10.24 -0.77 -5.24
N LEU A 99 -9.47 0.33 -5.25
CA LEU A 99 -8.18 0.37 -5.95
C LEU A 99 -7.21 -0.68 -5.41
N LEU A 100 -7.19 -0.93 -4.10
CA LEU A 100 -6.34 -1.98 -3.52
C LEU A 100 -6.72 -3.38 -4.04
N PHE A 101 -8.01 -3.71 -4.04
CA PHE A 101 -8.49 -5.00 -4.52
C PHE A 101 -8.28 -5.20 -6.01
N GLU A 102 -8.55 -4.17 -6.82
CA GLU A 102 -8.35 -4.24 -8.27
C GLU A 102 -6.89 -4.48 -8.65
N ILE A 103 -5.96 -3.76 -8.01
CA ILE A 103 -4.54 -3.96 -8.28
C ILE A 103 -4.10 -5.35 -7.80
N CYS A 104 -4.52 -5.79 -6.61
CA CYS A 104 -4.14 -7.11 -6.11
C CYS A 104 -4.68 -8.25 -6.99
N ASP A 105 -5.91 -8.14 -7.49
CA ASP A 105 -6.52 -9.12 -8.40
C ASP A 105 -5.78 -9.19 -9.74
N LEU A 106 -5.41 -8.04 -10.31
CA LEU A 106 -4.61 -7.97 -11.54
C LEU A 106 -3.21 -8.57 -11.36
N ILE A 107 -2.53 -8.23 -10.26
CA ILE A 107 -1.23 -8.83 -9.91
C ILE A 107 -1.39 -10.34 -9.77
N HIS A 108 -2.44 -10.80 -9.09
CA HIS A 108 -2.70 -12.22 -8.88
C HIS A 108 -2.88 -12.97 -10.21
N GLY A 109 -3.76 -12.46 -11.07
CA GLY A 109 -4.00 -13.04 -12.40
C GLY A 109 -2.75 -13.08 -13.26
N TYR A 110 -1.97 -11.99 -13.29
CA TYR A 110 -0.74 -11.93 -14.07
C TYR A 110 0.34 -12.89 -13.57
N LEU A 111 0.57 -12.97 -12.25
CA LEU A 111 1.56 -13.88 -11.68
C LEU A 111 1.14 -15.35 -11.75
N LYS A 112 -0.17 -15.63 -11.78
CA LYS A 112 -0.70 -16.99 -11.97
C LYS A 112 -0.60 -17.46 -13.44
N GLY A 113 -0.63 -16.52 -14.39
CA GLY A 113 -0.60 -16.85 -15.82
C GLY A 113 0.68 -17.54 -16.28
N ASP A 114 1.83 -17.16 -15.72
CA ASP A 114 3.12 -17.80 -15.99
C ASP A 114 4.03 -17.69 -14.76
N LYS A 115 4.90 -18.68 -14.50
CA LYS A 115 5.87 -18.68 -13.40
C LYS A 115 7.04 -17.72 -13.61
N ILE A 116 7.33 -17.34 -14.86
CA ILE A 116 8.40 -16.38 -15.16
C ILE A 116 7.96 -14.92 -14.98
N ASN A 117 6.65 -14.65 -15.00
CA ASN A 117 6.12 -13.29 -14.92
C ASN A 117 6.58 -12.57 -13.65
N VAL A 118 7.00 -11.31 -13.79
CA VAL A 118 7.43 -10.45 -12.68
C VAL A 118 6.60 -9.16 -12.62
N VAL A 119 6.22 -8.75 -11.41
CA VAL A 119 5.52 -7.48 -11.20
C VAL A 119 6.46 -6.45 -10.61
N VAL A 120 6.45 -5.25 -11.19
CA VAL A 120 7.24 -4.10 -10.75
C VAL A 120 6.29 -3.01 -10.28
N ILE A 121 6.40 -2.56 -9.04
CA ILE A 121 5.53 -1.53 -8.47
C ILE A 121 6.38 -0.33 -8.06
N HIS A 122 5.98 0.86 -8.50
CA HIS A 122 6.68 2.08 -8.12
C HIS A 122 5.71 3.25 -7.86
N CYS A 123 6.22 4.23 -7.13
CA CYS A 123 5.59 5.54 -7.00
C CYS A 123 6.68 6.60 -7.22
N LEU A 124 6.63 7.75 -6.53
CA LEU A 124 7.73 8.72 -6.60
C LEU A 124 8.99 8.20 -5.88
N ALA A 125 8.85 7.80 -4.61
CA ALA A 125 9.99 7.40 -3.77
C ALA A 125 10.13 5.88 -3.59
N GLY A 126 9.14 5.09 -4.01
CA GLY A 126 9.15 3.63 -3.82
C GLY A 126 9.07 3.21 -2.35
N LYS A 127 8.30 3.95 -1.53
CA LYS A 127 8.16 3.76 -0.08
C LYS A 127 6.70 3.44 0.32
N GLY A 128 5.91 4.44 0.72
CA GLY A 128 4.59 4.22 1.32
C GLY A 128 3.55 3.63 0.37
N ARG A 129 3.31 4.28 -0.78
CA ARG A 129 2.33 3.80 -1.78
C ARG A 129 2.67 2.42 -2.34
N THR A 130 3.91 2.26 -2.81
CA THR A 130 4.46 0.98 -3.29
C THR A 130 4.35 -0.11 -2.23
N GLY A 131 4.78 0.17 -1.00
CA GLY A 131 4.68 -0.78 0.09
C GLY A 131 3.25 -1.15 0.46
N THR A 132 2.30 -0.23 0.35
CA THR A 132 0.89 -0.48 0.66
C THR A 132 0.33 -1.57 -0.27
N ILE A 133 0.55 -1.44 -1.59
CA ILE A 133 0.13 -2.45 -2.58
C ILE A 133 0.84 -3.77 -2.34
N ILE A 134 2.17 -3.75 -2.15
CA ILE A 134 2.95 -4.97 -1.94
C ILE A 134 2.48 -5.70 -0.69
N CYS A 135 2.26 -4.99 0.42
CA CYS A 135 1.77 -5.60 1.65
C CYS A 135 0.36 -6.16 1.50
N CYS A 136 -0.55 -5.43 0.83
CA CYS A 136 -1.89 -5.94 0.53
C CYS A 136 -1.81 -7.21 -0.32
N TYR A 137 -0.98 -7.24 -1.36
CA TYR A 137 -0.86 -8.40 -2.22
C TYR A 137 -0.23 -9.60 -1.49
N LEU A 138 0.79 -9.40 -0.66
CA LEU A 138 1.37 -10.48 0.16
C LEU A 138 0.39 -11.05 1.19
N LEU A 139 -0.58 -10.26 1.65
CA LEU A 139 -1.71 -10.75 2.46
C LEU A 139 -2.74 -11.47 1.59
N TYR A 140 -2.99 -10.95 0.38
CA TYR A 140 -3.86 -11.56 -0.64
C TYR A 140 -3.34 -12.90 -1.16
N THR A 141 -2.05 -13.23 -1.02
CA THR A 141 -1.58 -14.59 -1.34
C THR A 141 -1.74 -15.56 -0.17
N GLY A 142 -2.18 -15.10 1.00
CA GLY A 142 -2.23 -15.92 2.22
C GLY A 142 -0.87 -16.18 2.87
N LYS A 143 0.25 -15.71 2.28
CA LYS A 143 1.60 -15.94 2.82
C LYS A 143 1.80 -15.29 4.18
N PHE A 144 1.14 -14.17 4.42
CA PHE A 144 1.11 -13.50 5.72
C PHE A 144 -0.29 -13.53 6.31
N LYS A 145 -0.35 -13.79 7.62
CA LYS A 145 -1.61 -13.79 8.40
C LYS A 145 -1.69 -12.64 9.40
N SER A 146 -0.80 -11.67 9.27
CA SER A 146 -0.61 -10.57 10.23
C SER A 146 -0.10 -9.34 9.51
N VAL A 147 -0.84 -8.23 9.66
CA VAL A 147 -0.47 -6.93 9.10
C VAL A 147 0.87 -6.46 9.67
N LYS A 148 1.12 -6.70 10.96
CA LYS A 148 2.41 -6.34 11.59
C LYS A 148 3.59 -7.11 11.02
N ASP A 149 3.37 -8.35 10.58
CA ASP A 149 4.44 -9.21 10.04
C ASP A 149 4.76 -8.85 8.59
N VAL A 150 3.74 -8.62 7.75
CA VAL A 150 3.97 -8.22 6.35
C VAL A 150 4.60 -6.83 6.26
N LEU A 151 4.19 -5.89 7.12
CA LEU A 151 4.76 -4.54 7.17
C LEU A 151 6.24 -4.59 7.58
N TYR A 152 6.57 -5.43 8.57
CA TYR A 152 7.94 -5.67 9.00
C TYR A 152 8.78 -6.29 7.87
N TYR A 153 8.26 -7.35 7.24
CA TYR A 153 8.92 -8.02 6.12
C TYR A 153 9.25 -7.05 4.99
N TYR A 154 8.26 -6.27 4.54
CA TYR A 154 8.47 -5.26 3.50
C TYR A 154 9.52 -4.24 3.92
N GLY A 155 9.47 -3.75 5.16
CA GLY A 155 10.46 -2.83 5.72
C GLY A 155 11.88 -3.38 5.62
N LYS A 156 12.11 -4.61 6.09
CA LYS A 156 13.42 -5.28 6.08
C LYS A 156 13.92 -5.62 4.68
N LYS A 157 13.00 -5.95 3.75
CA LYS A 157 13.34 -6.20 2.36
C LYS A 157 13.72 -4.92 1.64
N ARG A 158 13.01 -3.81 1.85
CA ARG A 158 13.19 -2.56 1.08
C ARG A 158 14.22 -1.59 1.65
N PHE A 159 14.45 -1.58 2.96
CA PHE A 159 15.27 -0.57 3.64
C PHE A 159 16.43 -1.16 4.45
N GLU A 160 17.49 -0.37 4.60
CA GLU A 160 18.68 -0.66 5.40
C GLU A 160 18.54 -0.20 6.86
N GLU A 161 17.43 0.41 7.25
CA GLU A 161 17.19 0.80 8.64
C GLU A 161 15.78 0.46 9.06
N GLU A 162 15.62 0.26 10.36
CA GLU A 162 14.33 0.00 10.98
C GLU A 162 13.42 1.22 10.95
N GLY A 163 12.12 0.97 11.11
CA GLY A 163 11.13 2.04 11.14
C GLY A 163 10.97 2.76 9.80
N LEU A 164 11.29 2.12 8.68
CA LEU A 164 11.06 2.60 7.32
C LEU A 164 10.15 1.62 6.55
N GLY A 165 9.28 2.15 5.69
CA GLY A 165 8.31 1.36 4.94
C GLY A 165 6.97 2.09 4.83
N VAL A 166 5.90 1.33 5.02
CA VAL A 166 4.53 1.85 5.15
C VAL A 166 4.34 2.27 6.60
N ASN A 167 4.61 3.55 6.88
CA ASN A 167 4.61 4.07 8.25
C ASN A 167 3.51 5.09 8.53
N GLN A 168 2.90 5.64 7.47
CA GLN A 168 1.83 6.62 7.63
C GLN A 168 0.61 5.89 8.22
N PRO A 169 0.06 6.31 9.38
CA PRO A 169 -1.05 5.62 10.02
C PRO A 169 -2.23 5.37 9.08
N CYS A 170 -2.56 6.33 8.21
CA CYS A 170 -3.64 6.13 7.23
C CYS A 170 -3.37 4.98 6.25
N GLN A 171 -2.12 4.80 5.80
CA GLN A 171 -1.75 3.72 4.88
C GLN A 171 -1.79 2.37 5.60
N VAL A 172 -1.24 2.30 6.83
CA VAL A 172 -1.30 1.10 7.67
C VAL A 172 -2.76 0.69 7.94
N LYS A 173 -3.62 1.65 8.29
CA LYS A 173 -5.05 1.42 8.54
C LYS A 173 -5.76 0.79 7.34
N TYR A 174 -5.39 1.18 6.11
CA TYR A 174 -6.01 0.61 4.92
C TYR A 174 -5.47 -0.78 4.56
N VAL A 175 -4.22 -1.10 4.91
CA VAL A 175 -3.73 -2.49 4.89
C VAL A 175 -4.51 -3.34 5.91
N GLU A 176 -4.81 -2.78 7.09
CA GLU A 176 -5.67 -3.45 8.09
C GLU A 176 -7.09 -3.68 7.58
N TYR A 177 -7.72 -2.68 6.96
CA TYR A 177 -9.05 -2.81 6.35
C TYR A 177 -9.07 -3.85 5.24
N PHE A 178 -8.07 -3.83 4.36
CA PHE A 178 -7.93 -4.82 3.29
C PHE A 178 -7.82 -6.24 3.85
N TYR A 179 -6.93 -6.46 4.83
CA TYR A 179 -6.77 -7.77 5.45
C TYR A 179 -8.03 -8.21 6.22
N LYS A 180 -8.69 -7.28 6.90
CA LYS A 180 -9.94 -7.54 7.61
C LYS A 180 -11.02 -8.02 6.64
N LEU A 181 -11.16 -7.39 5.48
CA LEU A 181 -12.08 -7.84 4.44
C LEU A 181 -11.76 -9.25 3.91
N LEU A 182 -10.48 -9.59 3.73
CA LEU A 182 -10.08 -10.94 3.28
C LEU A 182 -10.31 -12.04 4.33
N SER A 183 -10.26 -11.67 5.62
CA SER A 183 -10.34 -12.62 6.74
C SER A 183 -11.72 -12.68 7.40
N MET A 184 -12.57 -11.68 7.14
CA MET A 184 -13.97 -11.70 7.54
C MET A 184 -14.69 -12.81 6.76
N GLY A 185 -15.15 -13.84 7.46
CA GLY A 185 -15.96 -14.92 6.88
C GLY A 185 -17.38 -14.50 6.48
N TYR A 186 -17.59 -13.21 6.21
CA TYR A 186 -18.88 -12.61 5.87
C TYR A 186 -18.64 -11.32 5.08
N VAL A 187 -19.70 -10.82 4.44
CA VAL A 187 -19.66 -9.58 3.66
C VAL A 187 -20.02 -8.36 4.52
N ILE A 188 -19.39 -7.21 4.24
CA ILE A 188 -19.78 -5.89 4.76
C ILE A 188 -20.09 -4.90 3.64
N TYR A 189 -20.80 -3.85 3.99
CA TYR A 189 -21.23 -2.76 3.10
C TYR A 189 -20.83 -1.40 3.69
N PRO A 190 -20.66 -0.37 2.84
CA PRO A 190 -20.42 0.99 3.30
C PRO A 190 -21.65 1.52 4.05
N THR A 191 -21.42 2.34 5.08
CA THR A 191 -22.51 2.88 5.90
C THR A 191 -22.57 4.39 5.80
N VAL A 192 -23.79 4.93 5.87
CA VAL A 192 -24.00 6.36 6.02
C VAL A 192 -24.13 6.66 7.51
N VAL A 193 -23.26 7.52 8.01
CA VAL A 193 -23.32 8.02 9.39
C VAL A 193 -23.35 9.54 9.38
N THR A 194 -24.01 10.14 10.37
CA THR A 194 -24.05 11.59 10.51
C THR A 194 -22.96 12.03 11.47
N LEU A 195 -22.02 12.84 11.01
CA LEU A 195 -21.02 13.47 11.85
C LEU A 195 -21.68 14.51 12.75
N LYS A 196 -21.59 14.33 14.07
CA LYS A 196 -22.21 15.20 15.09
C LYS A 196 -21.24 16.17 15.72
N ARG A 197 -20.03 15.70 16.04
CA ARG A 197 -19.03 16.49 16.75
C ARG A 197 -17.64 15.89 16.58
N ILE A 198 -16.62 16.75 16.57
CA ILE A 198 -15.23 16.32 16.75
C ILE A 198 -14.67 17.02 17.99
N THR A 199 -14.18 16.24 18.92
CA THR A 199 -13.61 16.71 20.18
C THR A 199 -12.14 16.35 20.23
N PHE A 200 -11.30 17.32 20.52
CA PHE A 200 -9.92 17.09 20.92
C PHE A 200 -9.86 16.92 22.43
N GLN A 201 -9.13 15.92 22.89
CA GLN A 201 -8.88 15.64 24.31
C GLN A 201 -7.38 15.57 24.53
N GLY A 202 -6.90 16.09 25.67
CA GLY A 202 -5.48 16.27 25.98
C GLY A 202 -5.08 17.74 26.03
N LYS A 203 -3.88 18.04 26.50
CA LYS A 203 -3.39 19.43 26.54
C LYS A 203 -3.31 20.02 25.12
N ALA A 204 -3.77 21.26 24.97
CA ALA A 204 -3.80 21.98 23.69
C ALA A 204 -2.43 21.97 23.00
N PRO A 205 -2.36 21.61 21.70
CA PRO A 205 -1.09 21.65 20.98
C PRO A 205 -0.51 23.06 20.87
N ALA A 206 0.78 23.22 21.17
CA ALA A 206 1.44 24.51 21.31
C ALA A 206 1.87 25.14 19.96
N PHE A 207 0.92 25.46 19.08
CA PHE A 207 1.19 26.09 17.79
C PHE A 207 1.32 27.63 17.85
N ASN A 208 0.79 28.26 18.91
CA ASN A 208 0.87 29.70 19.15
C ASN A 208 1.70 29.99 20.42
N MET A 209 2.31 31.18 20.50
CA MET A 209 3.29 31.58 21.54
C MET A 209 2.85 31.39 23.01
N ASN A 210 1.55 31.34 23.28
CA ASN A 210 0.99 31.16 24.62
C ASN A 210 0.60 29.71 24.94
N GLY A 211 1.15 28.73 24.21
CA GLY A 211 0.85 27.31 24.37
C GLY A 211 -0.60 26.96 23.99
N SER A 212 -1.13 27.61 22.96
CA SER A 212 -2.48 27.36 22.44
C SER A 212 -2.47 27.10 20.94
N CYS A 213 -3.61 26.71 20.39
CA CYS A 213 -3.86 26.70 18.95
C CYS A 213 -5.26 27.27 18.66
N LYS A 214 -5.54 27.56 17.40
CA LYS A 214 -6.87 27.92 16.89
C LYS A 214 -7.22 26.91 15.79
N PRO A 215 -7.60 25.67 16.16
CA PRO A 215 -7.77 24.63 15.19
C PRO A 215 -9.07 24.77 14.40
N TYR A 216 -9.05 24.30 13.16
CA TYR A 216 -10.23 24.00 12.37
C TYR A 216 -9.99 22.77 11.50
N MET A 217 -11.07 22.17 11.02
CA MET A 217 -11.01 20.98 10.18
C MET A 217 -11.57 21.21 8.78
N GLN A 218 -11.15 20.34 7.87
CA GLN A 218 -11.77 20.09 6.58
C GLN A 218 -12.11 18.60 6.50
N VAL A 219 -13.38 18.28 6.26
CA VAL A 219 -13.88 16.91 6.05
C VAL A 219 -13.98 16.69 4.55
N ILE A 220 -13.27 15.69 4.04
CA ILE A 220 -13.12 15.42 2.61
C ILE A 220 -13.54 13.98 2.35
N GLN A 221 -14.36 13.79 1.32
CA GLN A 221 -14.64 12.47 0.77
C GLN A 221 -13.53 12.13 -0.24
N VAL A 222 -12.81 11.03 0.00
CA VAL A 222 -11.56 10.73 -0.73
C VAL A 222 -11.83 10.43 -2.20
N LYS A 223 -12.87 9.67 -2.49
CA LYS A 223 -13.19 9.16 -3.83
C LYS A 223 -13.32 10.23 -4.91
N ASN A 224 -13.93 11.36 -4.57
CA ASN A 224 -14.18 12.48 -5.49
C ASN A 224 -13.36 13.73 -5.11
N ASP A 225 -12.42 13.62 -4.16
CA ASP A 225 -11.66 14.72 -3.54
C ASP A 225 -12.56 15.92 -3.14
N LYS A 226 -13.82 15.64 -2.78
CA LYS A 226 -14.82 16.67 -2.47
C LYS A 226 -14.72 17.07 -1.02
N GLU A 227 -14.46 18.35 -0.78
CA GLU A 227 -14.64 18.95 0.54
C GLU A 227 -16.13 18.97 0.88
N LEU A 228 -16.53 18.18 1.88
CA LEU A 228 -17.90 18.12 2.37
C LEU A 228 -18.20 19.29 3.31
N TYR A 229 -17.21 19.68 4.11
CA TYR A 229 -17.39 20.68 5.16
C TYR A 229 -16.05 21.25 5.67
N SER A 230 -16.07 22.51 6.13
CA SER A 230 -14.97 23.11 6.88
C SER A 230 -15.48 23.94 8.05
N THR A 231 -14.83 23.80 9.21
CA THR A 231 -15.12 24.61 10.42
C THR A 231 -14.28 25.88 10.51
N GLN A 232 -13.69 26.36 9.41
CA GLN A 232 -12.72 27.47 9.45
C GLN A 232 -13.35 28.76 9.98
N LYS A 233 -14.62 29.03 9.64
CA LYS A 233 -15.37 30.21 10.10
C LYS A 233 -15.69 30.14 11.59
N GLU A 234 -15.87 28.93 12.11
CA GLU A 234 -16.22 28.62 13.49
C GLU A 234 -14.97 28.37 14.37
N ALA A 235 -13.77 28.53 13.81
CA ALA A 235 -12.51 28.24 14.47
C ALA A 235 -12.34 29.06 15.75
N LYS A 236 -12.13 28.38 16.87
CA LYS A 236 -11.97 28.98 18.20
C LYS A 236 -10.62 28.65 18.80
N LYS A 237 -10.17 29.51 19.72
CA LYS A 237 -8.94 29.27 20.46
C LYS A 237 -9.11 28.05 21.37
N TYR A 238 -8.15 27.14 21.31
CA TYR A 238 -8.01 25.99 22.19
C TYR A 238 -6.87 26.24 23.18
N LYS A 239 -7.24 26.48 24.44
CA LYS A 239 -6.32 26.58 25.58
C LYS A 239 -6.93 25.77 26.72
N GLY A 240 -6.43 24.56 26.97
CA GLY A 240 -6.99 23.66 27.98
C GLY A 240 -6.73 22.19 27.66
N VAL A 241 -7.56 21.31 28.24
CA VAL A 241 -7.47 19.84 28.10
C VAL A 241 -8.53 19.23 27.17
N SER A 242 -9.45 20.04 26.66
CA SER A 242 -10.46 19.61 25.70
C SER A 242 -10.91 20.77 24.80
N HIS A 243 -11.30 20.45 23.56
CA HIS A 243 -11.82 21.42 22.60
C HIS A 243 -12.79 20.79 21.61
N ASP A 244 -13.99 21.36 21.51
CA ASP A 244 -15.01 20.92 20.56
C ASP A 244 -14.98 21.76 19.28
N LEU A 245 -14.77 21.08 18.15
CA LEU A 245 -15.03 21.64 16.83
C LEU A 245 -16.53 21.53 16.55
N LYS A 246 -17.26 22.62 16.78
CA LYS A 246 -18.70 22.68 16.53
C LYS A 246 -18.97 22.67 15.03
N LEU A 247 -19.88 21.81 14.62
CA LEU A 247 -20.48 21.80 13.29
C LEU A 247 -21.74 22.67 13.34
N ASP A 248 -21.88 23.60 12.39
CA ASP A 248 -23.09 24.43 12.25
C ASP A 248 -24.28 23.66 11.63
N LYS A 249 -23.99 22.53 10.98
CA LYS A 249 -24.97 21.64 10.36
C LYS A 249 -24.58 20.18 10.50
N LEU A 250 -25.59 19.31 10.53
CA LEU A 250 -25.41 17.87 10.49
C LEU A 250 -24.83 17.46 9.13
N MET A 251 -23.81 16.60 9.17
CA MET A 251 -23.06 16.22 7.97
C MET A 251 -23.08 14.69 7.77
N PRO A 252 -23.92 14.15 6.86
CA PRO A 252 -23.84 12.75 6.50
C PRO A 252 -22.53 12.47 5.75
N ILE A 253 -21.81 11.43 6.16
CA ILE A 253 -20.56 10.95 5.60
C ILE A 253 -20.66 9.46 5.30
N TYR A 254 -19.94 9.00 4.27
CA TYR A 254 -19.91 7.61 3.81
C TYR A 254 -18.66 7.32 2.97
N GLY A 255 -18.30 6.04 2.85
CA GLY A 255 -17.11 5.57 2.16
C GLY A 255 -15.82 5.95 2.90
N ASP A 256 -14.80 6.31 2.13
CA ASP A 256 -13.48 6.76 2.58
C ASP A 256 -13.49 8.26 2.97
N ILE A 257 -13.24 8.55 4.25
CA ILE A 257 -13.26 9.89 4.82
C ILE A 257 -11.86 10.31 5.25
N LEU A 258 -11.49 11.53 4.85
CA LEU A 258 -10.25 12.19 5.24
C LEU A 258 -10.55 13.48 5.98
N ILE A 259 -10.03 13.61 7.20
CA ILE A 259 -10.14 14.84 7.99
C ILE A 259 -8.76 15.47 8.08
N LYS A 260 -8.64 16.72 7.62
CA LYS A 260 -7.43 17.53 7.76
C LYS A 260 -7.66 18.59 8.81
N VAL A 261 -6.73 18.73 9.76
CA VAL A 261 -6.80 19.73 10.82
C VAL A 261 -5.67 20.74 10.64
N PHE A 262 -6.02 22.02 10.78
CA PHE A 262 -5.11 23.14 10.62
C PHE A 262 -5.20 24.09 11.81
N ASN A 263 -4.09 24.75 12.13
CA ASN A 263 -4.05 25.89 13.04
C ASN A 263 -4.15 27.18 12.22
N GLU A 264 -5.15 28.01 12.54
CA GLU A 264 -5.28 29.37 12.02
C GLU A 264 -4.36 30.31 12.84
N GLY A 265 -3.07 30.33 12.46
CA GLY A 265 -2.08 31.21 13.07
C GLY A 265 -2.21 32.66 12.60
N ILE A 266 -1.56 33.59 13.30
CA ILE A 266 -1.62 35.03 13.00
C ILE A 266 -1.02 35.35 11.61
N LEU A 267 0.10 34.71 11.26
CA LEU A 267 0.84 34.98 10.02
C LEU A 267 0.54 33.95 8.92
N LYS A 268 0.28 32.70 9.29
CA LYS A 268 0.02 31.63 8.32
C LYS A 268 -0.84 30.53 8.93
N LYS A 269 -1.61 29.91 8.05
CA LYS A 269 -2.23 28.60 8.25
C LYS A 269 -1.13 27.54 8.34
N GLU A 270 -1.19 26.69 9.35
CA GLU A 270 -0.29 25.54 9.49
C GLU A 270 -1.10 24.25 9.59
N LYS A 271 -0.71 23.21 8.85
CA LYS A 271 -1.35 21.90 8.97
C LYS A 271 -0.86 21.22 10.25
N MET A 272 -1.80 20.84 11.12
CA MET A 272 -1.49 20.15 12.38
C MET A 272 -1.35 18.66 12.13
N PHE A 273 -2.41 18.04 11.60
CA PHE A 273 -2.44 16.61 11.29
C PHE A 273 -3.54 16.29 10.28
N ARG A 274 -3.63 15.04 9.88
CA ARG A 274 -4.82 14.47 9.25
C ARG A 274 -5.07 13.07 9.81
N LEU A 275 -6.27 12.56 9.59
CA LEU A 275 -6.62 11.17 9.82
C LEU A 275 -7.57 10.70 8.72
N ALA A 276 -7.57 9.40 8.44
CA ALA A 276 -8.45 8.80 7.47
C ALA A 276 -9.06 7.51 8.01
N PHE A 277 -10.32 7.25 7.68
CA PHE A 277 -11.04 6.03 8.05
C PHE A 277 -12.10 5.71 6.99
N ASN A 278 -12.61 4.49 7.00
CA ASN A 278 -13.71 4.07 6.13
C ASN A 278 -14.94 3.71 6.97
N THR A 279 -16.08 4.25 6.58
CA THR A 279 -17.36 4.09 7.31
C THR A 279 -17.88 2.65 7.37
N ALA A 280 -17.51 1.76 6.45
CA ALA A 280 -17.87 0.34 6.50
C ALA A 280 -17.32 -0.38 7.74
N PHE A 281 -16.21 0.13 8.31
CA PHE A 281 -15.50 -0.48 9.44
C PHE A 281 -15.83 0.16 10.78
N ILE A 282 -16.82 1.05 10.82
CA ILE A 282 -17.37 1.55 12.07
C ILE A 282 -18.00 0.37 12.81
N ASP A 283 -17.53 0.12 14.03
CA ASP A 283 -18.01 -0.95 14.88
C ASP A 283 -19.38 -0.56 15.47
N GLU A 284 -20.37 -1.45 15.38
CA GLU A 284 -21.70 -1.22 15.96
C GLU A 284 -21.67 -1.16 17.49
N THR A 285 -20.63 -1.74 18.11
CA THR A 285 -20.42 -1.70 19.56
C THR A 285 -19.72 -0.42 20.02
N ALA A 286 -19.12 0.35 19.10
CA ALA A 286 -18.55 1.64 19.44
C ALA A 286 -19.71 2.57 19.81
N GLN A 287 -19.67 3.15 21.01
CA GLN A 287 -20.72 3.97 21.63
C GLN A 287 -20.97 5.30 20.88
N ASN A 288 -21.32 5.22 19.59
CA ASN A 288 -21.48 6.35 18.67
C ASN A 288 -20.26 7.28 18.61
N SER A 289 -19.06 6.72 18.87
CA SER A 289 -17.80 7.47 18.90
C SER A 289 -16.65 6.68 18.26
N LEU A 290 -15.78 7.38 17.55
CA LEU A 290 -14.51 6.85 17.03
C LEU A 290 -13.37 7.58 17.72
N GLU A 291 -12.50 6.84 18.41
CA GLU A 291 -11.31 7.40 19.08
C GLU A 291 -10.06 7.18 18.23
N PHE A 292 -9.29 8.25 18.04
CA PHE A 292 -7.99 8.25 17.37
C PHE A 292 -6.95 8.82 18.32
N SER A 293 -5.96 8.02 18.67
CA SER A 293 -4.79 8.46 19.43
C SER A 293 -3.79 9.19 18.53
N LEU A 294 -2.74 9.77 19.10
CA LEU A 294 -1.62 10.31 18.31
C LEU A 294 -1.02 9.29 17.32
N HIS A 295 -1.03 8.00 17.65
CA HIS A 295 -0.50 6.96 16.76
C HIS A 295 -1.36 6.74 15.51
N ASP A 296 -2.61 7.21 15.51
CA ASP A 296 -3.53 7.09 14.40
C ASP A 296 -3.52 8.33 13.47
N LEU A 297 -2.77 9.37 13.83
CA LEU A 297 -2.72 10.64 13.11
C LEU A 297 -1.51 10.74 12.19
N ASP A 298 -1.70 11.23 10.97
CA ASP A 298 -0.61 11.56 10.06
C ASP A 298 -0.16 13.03 10.21
N PRO A 299 1.13 13.33 10.01
CA PRO A 299 2.18 12.39 9.62
C PRO A 299 2.65 11.54 10.82
N SER A 300 3.17 10.34 10.55
CA SER A 300 3.62 9.39 11.59
C SER A 300 4.62 9.97 12.60
N GLN A 301 5.31 11.05 12.24
CA GLN A 301 6.27 11.77 13.07
C GLN A 301 5.63 12.60 14.18
N ILE A 302 4.30 12.80 14.15
CA ILE A 302 3.57 13.60 15.15
C ILE A 302 3.75 13.08 16.58
N ILE A 303 3.98 11.78 16.75
CA ILE A 303 4.28 11.18 18.06
C ILE A 303 5.58 11.70 18.70
N LYS A 304 6.47 12.31 17.90
CA LYS A 304 7.73 12.93 18.35
C LYS A 304 7.63 14.46 18.40
N ASP A 305 6.50 15.03 18.01
CA ASP A 305 6.29 16.47 18.01
C ASP A 305 5.93 16.94 19.42
N GLU A 306 6.87 17.63 20.08
CA GLU A 306 6.74 18.13 21.45
C GLU A 306 5.59 19.12 21.64
N ARG A 307 5.03 19.66 20.54
CA ARG A 307 3.84 20.51 20.60
C ARG A 307 2.62 19.74 21.04
N PHE A 308 2.54 18.42 20.81
CA PHE A 308 1.39 17.59 21.14
C PHE A 308 1.57 16.90 22.50
N ASP A 309 0.47 16.82 23.25
CA ASP A 309 0.39 15.96 24.44
C ASP A 309 0.44 14.48 24.03
N LYS A 310 1.24 13.66 24.71
CA LYS A 310 1.32 12.21 24.44
C LYS A 310 -0.03 11.50 24.55
N ASN A 311 -0.93 12.03 25.39
CA ASN A 311 -2.29 11.51 25.57
C ASN A 311 -3.32 12.22 24.68
N PHE A 312 -2.88 13.02 23.70
CA PHE A 312 -3.79 13.70 22.78
C PHE A 312 -4.61 12.69 21.99
N LYS A 313 -5.93 12.92 21.96
CA LYS A 313 -6.89 12.11 21.22
C LYS A 313 -7.84 12.99 20.42
N VAL A 314 -8.29 12.45 19.30
CA VAL A 314 -9.41 12.98 18.51
C VAL A 314 -10.57 12.01 18.67
N ILE A 315 -11.69 12.52 19.17
CA ILE A 315 -12.92 11.76 19.34
C ILE A 315 -13.94 12.28 18.34
N ILE A 316 -14.40 11.42 17.44
CA ILE A 316 -15.41 11.72 16.44
C ILE A 316 -16.73 11.13 16.93
N THR A 317 -17.67 11.98 17.33
CA THR A 317 -19.04 11.57 17.65
C THR A 317 -19.86 11.50 16.36
N ILE A 318 -20.48 10.36 16.12
CA ILE A 318 -21.31 10.07 14.96
C ILE A 318 -22.71 9.64 15.40
N GLU A 319 -23.68 9.70 14.49
CA GLU A 319 -24.99 9.11 14.65
C GLU A 319 -25.24 8.14 13.48
N PRO A 320 -25.38 6.83 13.75
CA PRO A 320 -25.64 5.85 12.70
C PRO A 320 -27.03 6.02 12.11
N CYS A 321 -27.23 5.50 10.90
CA CYS A 321 -28.58 5.41 10.32
C CYS A 321 -29.43 4.43 11.15
N ALA A 322 -30.64 4.85 11.53
CA ALA A 322 -31.56 4.02 12.33
C ALA A 322 -32.05 2.75 11.60
N LYS A 323 -31.93 2.68 10.28
CA LYS A 323 -32.45 1.57 9.45
C LYS A 323 -31.38 0.75 8.75
N CYS A 324 -30.16 1.27 8.62
CA CYS A 324 -29.12 0.64 7.81
C CYS A 324 -27.78 0.64 8.54
N ASN A 325 -27.06 -0.46 8.42
CA ASN A 325 -25.73 -0.69 8.99
C ASN A 325 -24.82 -1.35 7.95
N ASN A 326 -23.62 -1.79 8.37
CA ASN A 326 -22.65 -2.40 7.46
C ASN A 326 -23.02 -3.84 7.06
N ARG A 327 -24.18 -4.34 7.49
CA ARG A 327 -24.79 -5.62 7.08
C ARG A 327 -25.96 -5.46 6.14
N THR A 328 -26.38 -4.23 5.90
CA THR A 328 -27.53 -3.95 5.03
C THR A 328 -27.06 -3.94 3.59
N ASP A 329 -27.48 -4.94 2.81
CA ASP A 329 -27.22 -5.01 1.38
C ASP A 329 -27.82 -3.80 0.63
N PHE A 330 -27.24 -3.44 -0.52
CA PHE A 330 -27.68 -2.31 -1.36
C PHE A 330 -29.18 -2.36 -1.72
N GLN A 331 -29.76 -3.54 -1.88
CA GLN A 331 -31.18 -3.71 -2.20
C GLN A 331 -32.10 -3.42 -1.00
N MET A 332 -31.58 -3.57 0.22
CA MET A 332 -32.31 -3.39 1.49
C MET A 332 -32.07 -2.01 2.12
N LEU A 333 -31.27 -1.15 1.50
CA LEU A 333 -31.00 0.20 1.99
C LEU A 333 -32.29 1.02 2.02
N CYS A 334 -32.43 1.87 3.04
CA CYS A 334 -33.45 2.91 3.04
C CYS A 334 -33.17 3.94 1.94
N GLU A 335 -34.21 4.68 1.51
CA GLU A 335 -34.12 5.64 0.40
C GLU A 335 -32.96 6.66 0.54
N ILE A 336 -32.71 7.15 1.76
CA ILE A 336 -31.63 8.11 2.02
C ILE A 336 -30.25 7.45 1.82
N CYS A 337 -30.03 6.27 2.39
CA CYS A 337 -28.77 5.55 2.25
C CYS A 337 -28.54 5.13 0.80
N LYS A 338 -29.58 4.66 0.11
CA LYS A 338 -29.52 4.27 -1.30
C LYS A 338 -29.12 5.44 -2.20
N ALA A 339 -29.70 6.63 -1.99
CA ALA A 339 -29.35 7.82 -2.74
C ALA A 339 -27.89 8.26 -2.53
N ARG A 340 -27.35 8.11 -1.31
CA ARG A 340 -25.97 8.50 -0.97
C ARG A 340 -24.94 7.49 -1.44
N LEU A 341 -25.23 6.20 -1.29
CA LEU A 341 -24.30 5.10 -1.59
C LEU A 341 -24.34 4.65 -3.06
N LYS A 342 -25.15 5.31 -3.91
CA LYS A 342 -25.24 4.99 -5.35
C LYS A 342 -23.88 4.94 -6.05
N GLU A 343 -22.98 5.86 -5.72
CA GLU A 343 -21.64 5.88 -6.30
C GLU A 343 -20.73 4.76 -5.75
N GLU A 344 -20.99 4.28 -4.52
CA GLU A 344 -20.23 3.21 -3.85
C GLU A 344 -20.62 1.81 -4.32
N GLU A 345 -21.89 1.62 -4.70
CA GLU A 345 -22.49 0.32 -5.00
C GLU A 345 -21.66 -0.51 -5.97
N LYS A 346 -21.34 0.04 -7.15
CA LYS A 346 -20.58 -0.68 -8.19
C LYS A 346 -19.27 -1.25 -7.67
N GLN A 347 -18.54 -0.48 -6.87
CA GLN A 347 -17.22 -0.87 -6.37
C GLN A 347 -17.32 -1.89 -5.25
N TRP A 348 -18.24 -1.71 -4.31
CA TRP A 348 -18.43 -2.65 -3.22
C TRP A 348 -19.00 -3.99 -3.68
N VAL A 349 -19.88 -3.99 -4.70
CA VAL A 349 -20.31 -5.24 -5.36
C VAL A 349 -19.10 -5.96 -5.96
N LYS A 350 -18.15 -5.24 -6.59
CA LYS A 350 -16.92 -5.83 -7.12
C LYS A 350 -16.01 -6.37 -6.00
N ILE A 351 -15.76 -5.58 -4.95
CA ILE A 351 -14.95 -6.00 -3.79
C ILE A 351 -15.55 -7.28 -3.17
N ASN A 352 -16.85 -7.28 -2.89
CA ASN A 352 -17.54 -8.42 -2.29
C ASN A 352 -17.56 -9.64 -3.23
N GLY A 353 -17.69 -9.41 -4.54
CA GLY A 353 -17.53 -10.46 -5.56
C GLY A 353 -16.14 -11.09 -5.50
N LEU A 354 -15.07 -10.29 -5.48
CA LEU A 354 -13.70 -10.77 -5.36
C LEU A 354 -13.49 -11.55 -4.05
N ILE A 355 -13.95 -11.02 -2.91
CA ILE A 355 -13.83 -11.68 -1.60
C ILE A 355 -14.60 -13.00 -1.58
N SER A 356 -15.80 -13.05 -2.16
CA SER A 356 -16.62 -14.28 -2.18
C SER A 356 -15.97 -15.42 -2.99
N GLN A 357 -15.16 -15.07 -3.98
CA GLN A 357 -14.41 -16.02 -4.82
C GLN A 357 -13.02 -16.29 -4.28
N TYR A 358 -12.53 -15.44 -3.39
CA TYR A 358 -11.20 -15.53 -2.81
C TYR A 358 -11.08 -16.78 -1.94
N LYS A 359 -10.21 -17.69 -2.38
CA LYS A 359 -9.78 -18.86 -1.59
C LYS A 359 -8.37 -18.58 -1.12
N VAL A 360 -8.17 -18.54 0.19
CA VAL A 360 -6.84 -18.39 0.79
C VAL A 360 -5.95 -19.50 0.20
N PRO A 361 -4.89 -19.16 -0.56
CA PRO A 361 -3.97 -20.16 -1.06
C PRO A 361 -3.33 -20.90 0.11
N ASP A 362 -3.04 -22.19 -0.06
CA ASP A 362 -2.16 -22.87 0.89
C ASP A 362 -0.74 -22.26 0.82
N ASP A 363 0.08 -22.50 1.86
CA ASP A 363 1.40 -21.88 1.97
C ASP A 363 2.33 -22.30 0.82
N ASP A 364 2.18 -23.51 0.29
CA ASP A 364 3.00 -24.01 -0.82
C ASP A 364 2.64 -23.29 -2.13
N MET A 365 1.36 -23.10 -2.42
CA MET A 365 0.88 -22.29 -3.55
C MET A 365 1.34 -20.84 -3.44
N ALA A 366 1.25 -20.24 -2.24
CA ALA A 366 1.72 -18.88 -2.00
C ALA A 366 3.24 -18.77 -2.22
N THR A 367 3.99 -19.80 -1.79
CA THR A 367 5.43 -19.90 -1.96
C THR A 367 5.83 -20.01 -3.43
N GLU A 368 5.18 -20.90 -4.19
CA GLU A 368 5.39 -21.04 -5.63
C GLU A 368 5.07 -19.72 -6.35
N LEU A 369 3.95 -19.09 -6.00
CA LEU A 369 3.51 -17.85 -6.64
C LEU A 369 4.48 -16.68 -6.42
N LEU A 370 5.07 -16.57 -5.22
CA LEU A 370 5.91 -15.42 -4.84
C LEU A 370 7.42 -15.66 -5.05
N PHE A 371 7.85 -16.91 -4.85
CA PHE A 371 9.26 -17.29 -4.78
C PHE A 371 9.67 -18.34 -5.81
N ILE A 372 8.74 -18.92 -6.58
CA ILE A 372 8.97 -20.01 -7.56
C ILE A 372 9.32 -21.34 -6.88
N LYS A 373 10.29 -21.33 -5.96
CA LYS A 373 10.74 -22.50 -5.19
C LYS A 373 10.87 -22.14 -3.72
N LYS A 374 10.61 -23.12 -2.85
CA LYS A 374 10.73 -22.98 -1.39
C LYS A 374 12.12 -22.55 -0.91
N GLU A 375 13.18 -22.95 -1.63
CA GLU A 375 14.55 -22.54 -1.31
C GLU A 375 14.78 -21.02 -1.44
N TYR A 376 13.96 -20.31 -2.23
CA TYR A 376 14.03 -18.86 -2.41
C TYR A 376 13.15 -18.08 -1.44
N ASP A 377 12.27 -18.77 -0.71
CA ASP A 377 11.41 -18.17 0.30
C ASP A 377 12.23 -17.73 1.51
N ASP A 378 12.21 -16.44 1.81
CA ASP A 378 12.93 -15.82 2.91
C ASP A 378 12.01 -15.23 3.99
N VAL A 379 10.72 -15.58 3.96
CA VAL A 379 9.73 -15.11 4.96
C VAL A 379 10.11 -15.60 6.35
N ASP A 380 10.42 -16.88 6.51
CA ASP A 380 10.79 -17.45 7.81
C ASP A 380 12.09 -16.87 8.37
N ASP A 381 13.07 -16.58 7.51
CA ASP A 381 14.30 -15.90 7.91
C ASP A 381 14.00 -14.50 8.47
N ALA A 382 13.09 -13.76 7.83
CA ALA A 382 12.66 -12.45 8.31
C ALA A 382 11.88 -12.54 9.62
N MET A 383 11.00 -13.55 9.78
CA MET A 383 10.24 -13.75 11.01
C MET A 383 11.13 -14.24 12.17
N GLN A 384 12.21 -14.96 11.88
CA GLN A 384 13.23 -15.30 12.87
C GLN A 384 13.95 -14.02 13.34
N LEU A 385 14.40 -13.17 12.40
CA LEU A 385 15.03 -11.89 12.73
C LEU A 385 14.11 -11.00 13.59
N LYS A 386 12.81 -10.93 13.25
CA LYS A 386 11.84 -10.18 14.05
C LYS A 386 11.77 -10.65 15.50
N ARG A 387 11.86 -11.97 15.72
CA ARG A 387 11.79 -12.55 17.06
C ARG A 387 13.04 -12.24 17.87
N THR A 388 14.22 -12.26 17.27
CA THR A 388 15.49 -11.93 17.95
C THR A 388 15.64 -10.44 18.21
N GLU A 389 15.14 -9.57 17.33
CA GLU A 389 15.14 -8.11 17.55
C GLU A 389 14.23 -7.68 18.72
N ASN A 390 13.19 -8.46 19.03
CA ASN A 390 12.29 -8.19 20.15
C ASN A 390 12.72 -8.88 21.46
N SER A 391 13.79 -9.69 21.45
CA SER A 391 14.33 -10.30 22.67
C SER A 391 15.42 -9.43 23.30
N ASN A 392 15.70 -9.65 24.58
CA ASN A 392 16.81 -8.97 25.28
C ASN A 392 18.19 -9.40 24.75
N ASP A 393 18.26 -10.38 23.85
CA ASP A 393 19.48 -10.98 23.28
C ASP A 393 19.73 -10.49 21.83
N SER A 394 19.30 -9.29 21.47
CA SER A 394 19.48 -8.75 20.11
C SER A 394 20.98 -8.64 19.74
N ASP A 395 21.47 -9.51 18.84
CA ASP A 395 22.83 -9.45 18.29
C ASP A 395 22.82 -8.72 16.93
N PRO A 396 23.57 -7.61 16.76
CA PRO A 396 23.75 -6.94 15.47
C PRO A 396 24.17 -7.88 14.32
N LYS A 397 24.84 -9.00 14.61
CA LYS A 397 25.24 -10.00 13.60
C LYS A 397 24.06 -10.77 13.00
N ASP A 398 22.93 -10.87 13.69
CA ASP A 398 21.76 -11.60 13.17
C ASP A 398 21.19 -10.95 11.93
N ARG A 399 21.24 -9.62 11.90
CA ARG A 399 20.88 -8.85 10.72
C ARG A 399 21.82 -9.11 9.55
N GLU A 400 23.13 -9.16 9.80
CA GLU A 400 24.12 -9.48 8.76
C GLU A 400 23.91 -10.90 8.21
N LYS A 401 23.62 -11.88 9.09
CA LYS A 401 23.28 -13.25 8.69
C LYS A 401 22.03 -13.28 7.81
N PHE A 402 20.97 -12.56 8.21
CA PHE A 402 19.76 -12.42 7.41
C PHE A 402 20.06 -11.85 6.02
N GLU A 403 20.79 -10.74 5.94
CA GLU A 403 21.14 -10.10 4.67
C GLU A 403 21.97 -11.03 3.77
N LYS A 404 22.90 -11.81 4.34
CA LYS A 404 23.66 -12.84 3.60
C LYS A 404 22.75 -13.94 3.05
N ARG A 405 21.80 -14.46 3.84
CA ARG A 405 20.84 -15.50 3.40
C ARG A 405 19.93 -14.99 2.30
N VAL A 406 19.33 -13.81 2.49
CA VAL A 406 18.48 -13.16 1.49
C VAL A 406 19.23 -12.94 0.18
N ARG A 407 20.47 -12.45 0.25
CA ARG A 407 21.30 -12.24 -0.93
C ARG A 407 21.61 -13.56 -1.66
N ALA A 408 21.96 -14.61 -0.93
CA ALA A 408 22.18 -15.94 -1.50
C ALA A 408 20.93 -16.48 -2.23
N LYS A 409 19.75 -16.23 -1.66
CA LYS A 409 18.47 -16.59 -2.28
C LYS A 409 18.14 -15.75 -3.50
N THR A 410 18.50 -14.46 -3.52
CA THR A 410 18.15 -13.52 -4.60
C THR A 410 18.97 -13.72 -5.88
N ILE A 411 20.26 -14.09 -5.78
CA ILE A 411 21.24 -14.07 -6.88
C ILE A 411 20.94 -15.04 -8.05
N LYS A 412 20.16 -16.10 -7.84
CA LYS A 412 19.83 -17.05 -8.92
C LYS A 412 18.62 -16.58 -9.75
N PHE A 413 18.85 -15.66 -10.68
CA PHE A 413 18.26 -15.73 -12.02
C PHE A 413 19.41 -16.17 -12.95
N VAL A 414 19.98 -17.35 -12.70
CA VAL A 414 20.72 -17.99 -13.79
C VAL A 414 19.61 -18.48 -14.70
N GLN A 415 19.40 -17.79 -15.81
CA GLN A 415 18.64 -18.35 -16.92
C GLN A 415 19.13 -19.79 -17.07
N GLU A 416 18.25 -20.77 -16.87
CA GLU A 416 18.50 -22.09 -17.45
C GLU A 416 18.83 -21.80 -18.91
N GLN A 417 20.08 -22.09 -19.28
CA GLN A 417 20.69 -21.55 -20.49
C GLN A 417 19.76 -21.77 -21.69
N PRO A 418 19.78 -20.88 -22.71
CA PRO A 418 19.02 -21.06 -23.95
C PRO A 418 19.19 -22.44 -24.61
N GLN A 419 20.24 -23.17 -24.24
CA GLN A 419 20.52 -24.53 -24.66
C GLN A 419 19.40 -25.53 -24.34
N GLN A 420 18.68 -25.41 -23.21
CA GLN A 420 17.60 -26.36 -22.90
C GLN A 420 16.34 -26.08 -23.74
N GLN A 421 15.99 -24.81 -23.98
CA GLN A 421 14.88 -24.46 -24.89
C GLN A 421 15.23 -24.71 -26.36
N GLN A 422 16.50 -24.50 -26.77
CA GLN A 422 16.98 -24.89 -28.10
C GLN A 422 17.02 -26.41 -28.27
N GLN A 423 17.41 -27.17 -27.26
CA GLN A 423 17.34 -28.64 -27.31
C GLN A 423 15.89 -29.12 -27.36
N GLN A 424 14.97 -28.52 -26.62
CA GLN A 424 13.55 -28.88 -26.67
C GLN A 424 12.91 -28.54 -28.02
N GLN A 425 13.25 -27.38 -28.61
CA GLN A 425 12.81 -27.03 -29.97
C GLN A 425 13.46 -27.91 -31.05
N GLN A 426 14.72 -28.30 -30.90
CA GLN A 426 15.38 -29.23 -31.82
C GLN A 426 14.80 -30.65 -31.72
N LEU A 427 14.45 -31.11 -30.52
CA LEU A 427 13.77 -32.40 -30.31
C LEU A 427 12.37 -32.39 -30.93
N LEU A 428 11.59 -31.32 -30.76
CA LEU A 428 10.27 -31.18 -31.37
C LEU A 428 10.33 -31.06 -32.90
N GLN A 429 11.37 -30.43 -33.47
CA GLN A 429 11.60 -30.39 -34.91
C GLN A 429 12.01 -31.76 -35.47
N GLN A 430 12.81 -32.52 -34.73
CA GLN A 430 13.18 -33.89 -35.11
C GLN A 430 11.97 -34.84 -35.04
N GLU A 431 11.13 -34.74 -34.01
CA GLU A 431 9.90 -35.54 -33.92
C GLU A 431 8.91 -35.21 -35.04
N GLY A 432 8.79 -33.93 -35.44
CA GLY A 432 7.97 -33.51 -36.58
C GLY A 432 8.47 -34.06 -37.92
N GLN A 433 9.78 -34.10 -38.15
CA GLN A 433 10.37 -34.65 -39.37
C GLN A 433 10.22 -36.18 -39.47
N ILE A 434 10.32 -36.89 -38.34
CA ILE A 434 10.13 -38.35 -38.29
C ILE A 434 8.66 -38.73 -38.60
N LEU A 435 7.70 -37.90 -38.20
CA LEU A 435 6.28 -38.10 -38.52
C LEU A 435 5.99 -37.86 -40.02
N GLU A 436 6.58 -36.82 -40.61
CA GLU A 436 6.44 -36.52 -42.05
C GLU A 436 7.12 -37.56 -42.97
N GLU A 437 8.24 -38.16 -42.54
CA GLU A 437 8.89 -39.26 -43.28
C GLU A 437 8.09 -40.57 -43.22
N ASN A 438 7.41 -40.85 -42.11
CA ASN A 438 6.56 -42.04 -41.96
C ASN A 438 5.23 -41.95 -42.73
N ASP A 439 4.69 -40.74 -42.92
CA ASP A 439 3.49 -40.53 -43.74
C ASP A 439 3.79 -40.63 -45.25
N ASN A 440 5.00 -40.27 -45.69
CA ASN A 440 5.43 -40.40 -47.09
C ASN A 440 5.83 -41.83 -47.52
N GLN A 441 6.03 -42.76 -46.57
CA GLN A 441 6.26 -44.18 -46.88
C GLN A 441 4.97 -45.02 -46.91
N ASN A 442 3.83 -44.45 -46.52
CA ASN A 442 2.51 -45.10 -46.50
C ASN A 442 1.55 -44.60 -47.60
N GLN A 443 2.04 -43.81 -48.57
CA GLN A 443 1.38 -43.51 -49.85
C GLN A 443 2.09 -44.27 -50.98
#